data_AF-Q9SAN3-F1
#
_entry.id   AF-Q9SAN3-F1
#
_cell.length_a   1.000
_cell.length_b   1.000
_cell.length_c   1.000
_cell.angle_alpha   90.00
_cell.angle_beta   90.00
_cell.angle_gamma   90.00
#
_symmetry.space_group_name_H-M   'P 1'
#
loop_
_entity.id
_entity.type
_entity.pdbx_description
1 polymer ?
#
loop_
_entity_poly.entity_id
_entity_poly.type
_entity_poly.pdbx_seq_one_letter_code
_entity_poly.pdbx_strand_id
1 'polypeptide(L)'
;MAHSHMISLSLYVLLFLGCLAQLGRPQPRLRGKTQCDIQKLNAQEPSFRFPSEAGLTEFWDSNNPEFGCAGVEFERNTVQPKGLRLPHYSNVPKFVYVVEGTGVQGTVIPGCAETFESQGESFWGGQEQPGKGQEGQEQGSKGGQEGRRQRFPDRHQKLRRFQKGDVLILLPGFTQWTYNDGDVPLVTVALLDVANEANQLDLQSRKFFLAGNPQQGGGKEGHQGQQQQHRNIFSGFDDQLLADAFNVD
;
A
#
# COMPACT_ATOMS: atom_id res chain seq x y z
N MET A 1 -42.68 -7.19 -53.59
CA MET A 1 -43.07 -7.73 -52.26
C MET A 1 -41.93 -8.42 -51.52
N ALA A 2 -40.99 -9.11 -52.18
CA ALA A 2 -39.87 -9.82 -51.51
C ALA A 2 -38.88 -8.91 -50.73
N HIS A 3 -38.60 -7.68 -51.19
CA HIS A 3 -37.65 -6.79 -50.52
C HIS A 3 -38.11 -6.27 -49.15
N SER A 4 -39.43 -6.10 -48.95
CA SER A 4 -39.98 -5.62 -47.67
C SER A 4 -39.84 -6.66 -46.56
N HIS A 5 -39.94 -7.96 -46.91
CA HIS A 5 -39.75 -9.06 -45.97
C HIS A 5 -38.29 -9.25 -45.58
N MET A 6 -37.35 -9.02 -46.51
CA MET A 6 -35.91 -9.10 -46.23
C MET A 6 -35.44 -8.04 -45.24
N ILE A 7 -35.94 -6.81 -45.35
CA ILE A 7 -35.61 -5.71 -44.42
C ILE A 7 -36.18 -6.01 -43.03
N SER A 8 -37.42 -6.50 -42.95
CA SER A 8 -38.05 -6.90 -41.69
C SER A 8 -37.30 -8.03 -40.99
N LEU A 9 -36.85 -9.05 -41.74
CA LEU A 9 -36.07 -10.16 -41.20
C LEU A 9 -34.69 -9.68 -40.69
N SER A 10 -34.04 -8.78 -41.43
CA SER A 10 -32.74 -8.23 -41.05
C SER A 10 -32.81 -7.39 -39.77
N LEU A 11 -33.89 -6.62 -39.58
CA LEU A 11 -34.13 -5.87 -38.35
C LEU A 11 -34.37 -6.81 -37.16
N TYR A 12 -35.12 -7.90 -37.37
CA TYR A 12 -35.38 -8.89 -36.34
C TYR A 12 -34.09 -9.60 -35.91
N VAL A 13 -33.23 -9.97 -36.86
CA VAL A 13 -31.92 -10.59 -36.58
C VAL A 13 -30.99 -9.62 -35.85
N LEU A 14 -30.97 -8.34 -36.24
CA LEU A 14 -30.18 -7.31 -35.55
C LEU A 14 -30.70 -7.04 -34.13
N LEU A 15 -32.02 -7.03 -33.91
CA LEU A 15 -32.62 -6.91 -32.58
C LEU A 15 -32.34 -8.15 -31.71
N PHE A 16 -32.39 -9.36 -32.29
CA PHE A 16 -32.05 -10.60 -31.57
C PHE A 16 -30.56 -10.69 -31.22
N LEU A 17 -29.65 -10.31 -32.13
CA LEU A 17 -28.21 -10.26 -31.86
C LEU A 17 -27.87 -9.15 -30.85
N GLY A 18 -28.56 -8.01 -30.91
CA GLY A 18 -28.45 -6.94 -29.91
C GLY A 18 -28.92 -7.36 -28.53
N CYS A 19 -30.04 -8.09 -28.42
CA CYS A 19 -30.52 -8.64 -27.15
C CYS A 19 -29.56 -9.69 -26.57
N LEU A 20 -28.97 -10.56 -27.40
CA LEU A 20 -27.98 -11.55 -26.93
C LEU A 20 -26.66 -10.90 -26.51
N ALA A 21 -26.27 -9.76 -27.09
CA ALA A 21 -25.11 -8.99 -26.66
C ALA A 21 -25.35 -8.20 -25.35
N GLN A 22 -26.61 -7.82 -25.08
CA GLN A 22 -27.03 -7.15 -23.83
C GLN A 22 -27.31 -8.12 -22.68
N LEU A 23 -27.59 -9.40 -22.98
CA LEU A 23 -27.29 -10.49 -22.06
C LEU A 23 -25.77 -10.66 -22.00
N GLY A 24 -25.09 -9.65 -21.46
CA GLY A 24 -23.69 -9.73 -21.13
C GLY A 24 -23.50 -11.03 -20.38
N ARG A 25 -22.73 -11.96 -20.98
CA ARG A 25 -22.20 -13.10 -20.23
C ARG A 25 -21.72 -12.51 -18.92
N PRO A 26 -22.22 -12.95 -17.74
CA PRO A 26 -21.48 -12.66 -16.54
C PRO A 26 -20.12 -13.29 -16.82
N GLN A 27 -19.11 -12.46 -17.08
CA GLN A 27 -17.74 -12.90 -16.91
C GLN A 27 -17.75 -13.67 -15.60
N PRO A 28 -17.20 -14.89 -15.52
CA PRO A 28 -17.11 -15.58 -14.26
C PRO A 28 -16.26 -14.69 -13.37
N ARG A 29 -16.96 -13.84 -12.59
CA ARG A 29 -16.35 -12.88 -11.69
C ARG A 29 -15.53 -13.72 -10.73
N LEU A 30 -14.40 -13.20 -10.25
CA LEU A 30 -13.66 -13.88 -9.17
C LEU A 30 -14.59 -14.22 -7.99
N ARG A 31 -15.61 -13.37 -7.76
CA ARG A 31 -16.72 -13.59 -6.82
C ARG A 31 -17.62 -14.80 -7.09
N GLY A 32 -17.62 -15.35 -8.31
CA GLY A 32 -18.31 -16.59 -8.67
C GLY A 32 -17.45 -17.84 -8.53
N LYS A 33 -16.17 -17.71 -8.13
CA LYS A 33 -15.27 -18.83 -7.83
C LYS A 33 -15.25 -19.20 -6.33
N THR A 34 -15.92 -18.43 -5.48
CA THR A 34 -15.91 -18.65 -4.03
C THR A 34 -17.06 -19.59 -3.63
N GLN A 35 -16.72 -20.73 -3.01
CA GLN A 35 -17.69 -21.68 -2.49
C GLN A 35 -18.21 -21.17 -1.14
N CYS A 36 -19.53 -21.01 -1.00
CA CYS A 36 -20.17 -20.39 0.17
C CYS A 36 -21.11 -21.31 0.95
N ASP A 37 -20.92 -22.62 0.86
CA ASP A 37 -21.67 -23.59 1.67
C ASP A 37 -21.06 -23.69 3.08
N ILE A 38 -21.35 -22.70 3.92
CA ILE A 38 -20.83 -22.58 5.29
C ILE A 38 -21.95 -22.90 6.28
N GLN A 39 -21.76 -23.97 7.05
CA GLN A 39 -22.73 -24.41 8.05
C GLN A 39 -22.50 -23.77 9.44
N LYS A 40 -21.28 -23.29 9.72
CA LYS A 40 -20.91 -22.70 11.02
C LYS A 40 -19.84 -21.62 10.84
N LEU A 41 -20.02 -20.50 11.53
CA LEU A 41 -19.04 -19.42 11.63
C LEU A 41 -18.32 -19.48 12.98
N ASN A 42 -17.04 -19.11 13.01
CA ASN A 42 -16.26 -19.03 14.24
C ASN A 42 -15.45 -17.73 14.29
N ALA A 43 -15.21 -17.23 15.50
CA ALA A 43 -14.25 -16.13 15.68
C ALA A 43 -12.84 -16.64 15.34
N GLN A 44 -12.15 -15.94 14.43
CA GLN A 44 -10.83 -16.34 13.94
C GLN A 44 -9.73 -15.43 14.50
N GLU A 45 -8.59 -16.02 14.82
CA GLU A 45 -7.37 -15.32 15.22
C GLU A 45 -6.27 -15.45 14.15
N PRO A 46 -5.25 -14.56 14.13
CA PRO A 46 -4.14 -14.68 13.19
C PRO A 46 -3.42 -16.02 13.34
N SER A 47 -3.14 -16.66 12.22
CA SER A 47 -2.51 -17.98 12.14
C SER A 47 -1.00 -17.90 11.90
N PHE A 48 -0.52 -16.81 11.29
CA PHE A 48 0.87 -16.64 10.92
C PHE A 48 1.42 -15.31 11.45
N ARG A 49 2.70 -15.32 11.85
CA ARG A 49 3.39 -14.18 12.46
C ARG A 49 4.77 -14.01 11.83
N PHE A 50 5.07 -12.79 11.39
CA PHE A 50 6.30 -12.43 10.69
C PHE A 50 6.95 -11.24 11.40
N PRO A 51 7.95 -11.48 12.27
CA PRO A 51 8.67 -10.41 12.95
C PRO A 51 9.55 -9.64 11.97
N SER A 52 9.75 -8.36 12.26
CA SER A 52 10.65 -7.46 11.55
C SER A 52 11.39 -6.60 12.58
N GLU A 53 12.45 -5.90 12.16
CA GLU A 53 13.26 -5.07 13.07
C GLU A 53 12.43 -4.14 13.96
N ALA A 54 11.42 -3.48 13.39
CA ALA A 54 10.61 -2.48 14.07
C ALA A 54 9.12 -2.84 14.12
N GLY A 55 8.77 -4.13 14.16
CA GLY A 55 7.36 -4.52 14.21
C GLY A 55 7.05 -5.98 13.95
N LEU A 56 5.77 -6.27 13.87
CA LEU A 56 5.20 -7.59 13.63
C LEU A 56 4.09 -7.49 12.59
N THR A 57 4.11 -8.37 11.59
CA THR A 57 2.96 -8.58 10.69
C THR A 57 2.34 -9.93 10.97
N GLU A 58 1.03 -9.96 11.14
CA GLU A 58 0.26 -11.18 11.38
C GLU A 58 -0.79 -11.35 10.28
N PHE A 59 -1.03 -12.60 9.89
CA PHE A 59 -2.01 -12.96 8.87
C PHE A 59 -2.94 -14.03 9.38
N TRP A 60 -4.18 -13.99 8.93
CA TRP A 60 -5.14 -15.08 9.08
C TRP A 60 -4.93 -16.12 7.98
N ASP A 61 -5.34 -17.37 8.22
CA ASP A 61 -5.28 -18.41 7.19
C ASP A 61 -6.25 -18.13 6.04
N SER A 62 -5.71 -17.80 4.86
CA SER A 62 -6.49 -17.51 3.66
C SER A 62 -7.21 -18.74 3.10
N ASN A 63 -6.85 -19.95 3.52
CA ASN A 63 -7.57 -21.17 3.15
C ASN A 63 -8.83 -21.40 4.00
N ASN A 64 -9.09 -20.54 5.00
CA ASN A 64 -10.30 -20.64 5.78
C ASN A 64 -11.53 -20.45 4.88
N PRO A 65 -12.51 -21.37 4.91
CA PRO A 65 -13.68 -21.32 4.02
C PRO A 65 -14.56 -20.08 4.26
N GLU A 66 -14.57 -19.52 5.47
CA GLU A 66 -15.29 -18.28 5.79
C GLU A 66 -14.70 -17.08 5.02
N PHE A 67 -13.37 -16.97 4.99
CA PHE A 67 -12.66 -15.92 4.24
C PHE A 67 -12.70 -16.15 2.74
N GLY A 68 -12.55 -17.42 2.31
CA GLY A 68 -12.70 -17.83 0.93
C GLY A 68 -14.08 -17.46 0.37
N CYS A 69 -15.17 -17.77 1.10
CA CYS A 69 -16.53 -17.38 0.71
C CYS A 69 -16.69 -15.85 0.63
N ALA A 70 -16.20 -15.12 1.64
CA ALA A 70 -16.27 -13.66 1.68
C ALA A 70 -15.41 -12.99 0.59
N GLY A 71 -14.41 -13.69 0.05
CA GLY A 71 -13.49 -13.16 -0.95
C GLY A 71 -12.51 -12.15 -0.36
N VAL A 72 -12.08 -12.37 0.88
CA VAL A 72 -11.20 -11.44 1.61
C VAL A 72 -10.04 -12.15 2.27
N GLU A 73 -8.97 -11.40 2.53
CA GLU A 73 -7.91 -11.79 3.46
C GLU A 73 -7.77 -10.71 4.55
N PHE A 74 -7.09 -11.05 5.64
CA PHE A 74 -6.83 -10.13 6.75
C PHE A 74 -5.36 -10.09 7.11
N GLU A 75 -4.87 -8.90 7.44
CA GLU A 75 -3.57 -8.71 8.08
C GLU A 75 -3.67 -7.77 9.27
N ARG A 76 -2.84 -8.00 10.29
CA ARG A 76 -2.62 -7.09 11.41
C ARG A 76 -1.16 -6.67 11.41
N ASN A 77 -0.91 -5.37 11.53
CA ASN A 77 0.44 -4.85 11.62
C ASN A 77 0.59 -4.10 12.94
N THR A 78 1.64 -4.45 13.68
CA THR A 78 2.11 -3.72 14.86
C THR A 78 3.45 -3.08 14.53
N VAL A 79 3.52 -1.76 14.55
CA VAL A 79 4.71 -0.98 14.22
C VAL A 79 5.21 -0.29 15.48
N GLN A 80 6.43 -0.60 15.89
CA GLN A 80 7.02 0.01 17.08
C GLN A 80 7.26 1.52 16.88
N PRO A 81 7.39 2.31 17.95
CA PRO A 81 7.77 3.72 17.85
C PRO A 81 9.00 3.89 16.96
N LYS A 82 8.96 4.88 16.05
CA LYS A 82 9.98 5.13 15.01
C LYS A 82 10.13 4.01 13.96
N GLY A 83 9.21 3.05 13.94
CA GLY A 83 9.19 2.00 12.93
C GLY A 83 8.63 2.48 11.60
N LEU A 84 9.24 2.02 10.51
CA LEU A 84 8.79 2.26 9.13
C LEU A 84 8.32 0.94 8.50
N ARG A 85 7.05 0.89 8.10
CA ARG A 85 6.59 -0.11 7.13
C ARG A 85 7.05 0.32 5.75
N LEU A 86 7.94 -0.49 5.18
CA LEU A 86 8.62 -0.20 3.93
C LEU A 86 7.64 0.00 2.75
N PRO A 87 8.02 0.84 1.78
CA PRO A 87 7.24 1.07 0.56
C PRO A 87 6.93 -0.21 -0.18
N HIS A 88 5.65 -0.44 -0.45
CA HIS A 88 5.16 -1.54 -1.27
C HIS A 88 3.83 -1.17 -1.91
N TYR A 89 3.44 -1.86 -2.98
CA TYR A 89 2.07 -1.83 -3.48
C TYR A 89 1.45 -3.24 -3.39
N SER A 90 0.15 -3.33 -3.68
CA SER A 90 -0.59 -4.59 -3.66
C SER A 90 -1.51 -4.71 -4.87
N ASN A 91 -1.85 -5.93 -5.25
CA ASN A 91 -2.83 -6.23 -6.31
C ASN A 91 -4.28 -6.04 -5.86
N VAL A 92 -4.53 -5.86 -4.56
CA VAL A 92 -5.89 -5.77 -4.00
C VAL A 92 -6.10 -4.44 -3.27
N PRO A 93 -7.33 -3.88 -3.30
CA PRO A 93 -7.68 -2.77 -2.43
C PRO A 93 -7.69 -3.19 -0.96
N LYS A 94 -7.33 -2.25 -0.09
CA LYS A 94 -7.24 -2.46 1.36
C LYS A 94 -8.04 -1.42 2.12
N PHE A 95 -8.78 -1.88 3.12
CA PHE A 95 -9.42 -1.05 4.14
C PHE A 95 -8.66 -1.25 5.44
N VAL A 96 -7.92 -0.24 5.88
CA VAL A 96 -7.05 -0.31 7.06
C VAL A 96 -7.70 0.45 8.21
N TYR A 97 -8.09 -0.26 9.26
CA TYR A 97 -8.58 0.32 10.50
C TYR A 97 -7.43 0.50 11.50
N VAL A 98 -7.32 1.69 12.08
CA VAL A 98 -6.30 2.01 13.09
C VAL A 98 -6.84 1.67 14.47
N VAL A 99 -6.35 0.57 15.04
CA VAL A 99 -6.78 0.05 16.33
C VAL A 99 -6.16 0.84 17.49
N GLU A 100 -4.90 1.21 17.35
CA GLU A 100 -4.12 1.89 18.40
C GLU A 100 -3.02 2.76 17.79
N GLY A 101 -2.65 3.82 18.51
CA GLY A 101 -1.56 4.72 18.13
C GLY A 101 -1.94 5.77 17.10
N THR A 102 -0.90 6.46 16.61
CA THR A 102 -0.96 7.49 15.58
C THR A 102 0.19 7.27 14.60
N GLY A 103 0.13 7.92 13.44
CA GLY A 103 1.23 7.82 12.49
C GLY A 103 1.04 8.66 11.24
N VAL A 104 1.94 8.41 10.30
CA VAL A 104 1.98 9.04 8.99
C VAL A 104 1.87 7.99 7.89
N GLN A 105 0.94 8.19 6.97
CA GLN A 105 0.75 7.38 5.78
C GLN A 105 1.23 8.17 4.55
N GLY A 106 2.19 7.59 3.83
CA GLY A 106 2.54 8.02 2.49
C GLY A 106 1.84 7.16 1.44
N THR A 107 1.30 7.80 0.40
CA THR A 107 0.78 7.12 -0.78
C THR A 107 1.31 7.84 -2.01
N VAL A 108 2.01 7.10 -2.87
CA VAL A 108 2.54 7.63 -4.13
C VAL A 108 1.57 7.26 -5.24
N ILE A 109 0.96 8.28 -5.83
CA ILE A 109 0.05 8.16 -6.96
C ILE A 109 0.83 8.53 -8.23
N PRO A 110 1.02 7.59 -9.18
CA PRO A 110 1.75 7.88 -10.41
C PRO A 110 1.15 9.07 -11.16
N GLY A 111 2.01 10.01 -11.59
CA GLY A 111 1.61 11.19 -12.33
C GLY A 111 1.11 12.37 -11.49
N CYS A 112 1.00 12.24 -10.16
CA CYS A 112 0.70 13.36 -9.28
C CYS A 112 1.97 14.11 -8.84
N ALA A 113 1.89 15.43 -8.74
CA ALA A 113 3.00 16.30 -8.36
C ALA A 113 3.39 16.18 -6.88
N GLU A 114 4.66 16.45 -6.59
CA GLU A 114 5.18 16.68 -5.24
C GLU A 114 4.69 18.02 -4.72
N THR A 115 3.71 17.96 -3.82
CA THR A 115 2.97 19.12 -3.27
C THR A 115 3.42 19.51 -1.88
N PHE A 116 4.34 18.74 -1.28
CA PHE A 116 4.94 19.03 0.01
C PHE A 116 6.44 19.23 -0.20
N GLU A 117 6.99 20.21 0.50
CA GLU A 117 8.41 20.51 0.50
C GLU A 117 8.89 20.60 1.95
N SER A 118 9.95 19.88 2.29
CA SER A 118 10.63 20.12 3.56
C SER A 118 11.55 21.32 3.38
N GLN A 119 11.29 22.39 4.14
CA GLN A 119 12.23 23.49 4.21
C GLN A 119 13.47 22.98 4.94
N GLY A 120 14.62 22.92 4.25
CA GLY A 120 15.91 22.82 4.92
C GLY A 120 15.99 23.95 5.95
N GLU A 121 16.41 23.67 7.17
CA GLU A 121 16.48 24.67 8.25
C GLU A 121 17.38 25.87 7.86
N SER A 122 16.77 26.88 7.27
CA SER A 122 17.23 28.26 7.24
C SER A 122 16.13 29.14 7.86
N PHE A 123 15.82 28.87 9.14
CA PHE A 123 14.95 29.73 9.96
C PHE A 123 15.68 30.96 10.56
N TRP A 124 16.95 31.17 10.22
CA TRP A 124 17.63 32.45 10.53
C TRP A 124 17.46 33.42 9.37
N GLY A 125 16.29 34.03 9.31
CA GLY A 125 15.92 34.98 8.26
C GLY A 125 14.72 35.84 8.63
N GLY A 126 14.89 36.73 9.61
CA GLY A 126 14.14 37.98 9.73
C GLY A 126 12.72 37.90 10.29
N GLN A 127 12.58 38.02 11.61
CA GLN A 127 11.43 38.69 12.19
C GLN A 127 11.92 39.75 13.17
N GLU A 128 12.07 40.97 12.65
CA GLU A 128 12.35 42.17 13.43
C GLU A 128 11.21 42.41 14.43
N GLN A 129 11.52 42.40 15.72
CA GLN A 129 10.73 43.08 16.74
C GLN A 129 11.60 44.19 17.35
N PRO A 130 11.10 45.44 17.45
CA PRO A 130 11.88 46.55 17.96
C PRO A 130 11.91 46.52 19.50
N GLY A 131 12.98 45.96 20.06
CA GLY A 131 13.25 45.95 21.50
C GLY A 131 14.56 46.68 21.81
N LYS A 132 14.45 47.83 22.48
CA LYS A 132 15.57 48.60 23.05
C LYS A 132 16.33 47.78 24.11
N GLY A 133 17.66 47.88 24.14
CA GLY A 133 18.42 47.74 25.38
C GLY A 133 19.75 46.97 25.32
N GLN A 134 20.83 47.74 25.40
CA GLN A 134 22.09 47.50 26.13
C GLN A 134 23.11 46.43 25.69
N GLU A 135 24.28 47.00 25.38
CA GLU A 135 25.67 46.52 25.46
C GLU A 135 25.93 45.41 26.49
N GLY A 136 26.66 44.38 26.04
CA GLY A 136 27.18 43.31 26.89
C GLY A 136 28.23 42.46 26.16
N GLN A 137 29.49 42.88 26.32
CA GLN A 137 30.78 42.19 26.22
C GLN A 137 30.92 40.86 25.46
N GLU A 138 31.84 40.91 24.50
CA GLU A 138 32.62 39.81 23.96
C GLU A 138 33.32 38.99 25.06
N GLN A 139 33.09 37.67 25.09
CA GLN A 139 34.08 36.61 25.26
C GLN A 139 33.38 35.25 25.30
N GLY A 140 33.65 34.40 24.31
CA GLY A 140 33.05 33.06 24.25
C GLY A 140 33.69 32.16 23.20
N SER A 141 34.74 31.44 23.63
CA SER A 141 35.23 30.14 23.16
C SER A 141 34.98 29.68 21.73
N LYS A 142 36.10 29.46 21.03
CA LYS A 142 36.22 28.48 19.94
C LYS A 142 35.65 27.13 20.39
N GLY A 143 34.55 26.70 19.77
CA GLY A 143 33.98 25.37 19.97
C GLY A 143 33.13 24.94 18.77
N GLY A 144 33.55 23.86 18.10
CA GLY A 144 32.68 22.98 17.31
C GLY A 144 32.19 23.47 15.96
N GLN A 145 33.04 23.40 14.93
CA GLN A 145 32.56 23.11 13.56
C GLN A 145 32.12 21.63 13.51
N GLU A 146 30.93 21.33 14.05
CA GLU A 146 30.28 20.04 13.82
C GLU A 146 29.11 20.24 12.85
N GLY A 147 29.36 19.87 11.59
CA GLY A 147 28.37 19.29 10.68
C GLY A 147 27.03 20.01 10.56
N ARG A 148 27.01 21.24 10.04
CA ARG A 148 25.79 21.81 9.45
C ARG A 148 25.41 20.96 8.24
N ARG A 149 24.68 19.85 8.45
CA ARG A 149 24.07 19.05 7.37
C ARG A 149 23.20 20.00 6.59
N GLN A 150 23.66 20.41 5.41
CA GLN A 150 22.81 21.09 4.43
C GLN A 150 21.73 20.07 4.06
N ARG A 151 20.58 20.15 4.73
CA ARG A 151 19.43 19.34 4.40
C ARG A 151 18.87 19.96 3.13
N PHE A 152 19.16 19.33 1.99
CA PHE A 152 18.59 19.75 0.72
C PHE A 152 17.05 19.79 0.87
N PRO A 153 16.38 20.81 0.30
CA PRO A 153 14.93 20.84 0.30
C PRO A 153 14.42 19.57 -0.37
N ASP A 154 13.64 18.78 0.38
CA ASP A 154 13.02 17.56 -0.11
C ASP A 154 11.64 17.89 -0.65
N ARG A 155 11.24 17.30 -1.78
CA ARG A 155 9.90 17.43 -2.35
C ARG A 155 9.28 16.06 -2.48
N HIS A 156 8.08 15.90 -1.94
CA HIS A 156 7.36 14.63 -1.97
C HIS A 156 5.85 14.84 -2.07
N GLN A 157 5.10 13.76 -2.37
CA GLN A 157 3.65 13.80 -2.33
C GLN A 157 3.12 14.01 -0.90
N LYS A 158 1.85 14.40 -0.82
CA LYS A 158 1.17 14.70 0.45
C LYS A 158 1.20 13.51 1.41
N LEU A 159 1.68 13.79 2.62
CA LEU A 159 1.61 12.87 3.75
C LEU A 159 0.27 13.04 4.48
N ARG A 160 -0.31 11.92 4.92
CA ARG A 160 -1.56 11.92 5.69
C ARG A 160 -1.27 11.48 7.11
N ARG A 161 -1.64 12.30 8.09
CA ARG A 161 -1.66 11.89 9.50
C ARG A 161 -2.92 11.09 9.79
N PHE A 162 -2.81 10.07 10.62
CA PHE A 162 -3.93 9.28 11.09
C PHE A 162 -3.77 8.94 12.57
N GLN A 163 -4.87 8.54 13.19
CA GLN A 163 -4.95 8.18 14.59
C GLN A 163 -5.92 7.01 14.81
N LYS A 164 -5.90 6.45 16.03
CA LYS A 164 -6.86 5.45 16.48
C LYS A 164 -8.31 5.82 16.09
N GLY A 165 -9.00 4.87 15.47
CA GLY A 165 -10.38 5.02 14.99
C GLY A 165 -10.49 5.40 13.51
N ASP A 166 -9.41 5.86 12.88
CA ASP A 166 -9.41 6.19 11.46
C ASP A 166 -9.49 4.94 10.57
N VAL A 167 -10.08 5.10 9.39
CA VAL A 167 -10.07 4.10 8.31
C VAL A 167 -9.34 4.68 7.10
N LEU A 168 -8.29 4.01 6.65
CA LEU A 168 -7.53 4.34 5.45
C LEU A 168 -7.96 3.41 4.31
N ILE A 169 -8.29 3.99 3.16
CA ILE A 169 -8.60 3.23 1.94
C ILE A 169 -7.39 3.34 1.01
N LEU A 170 -6.79 2.19 0.68
CA LEU A 170 -5.56 2.11 -0.10
C LEU A 170 -5.85 1.28 -1.36
N LEU A 171 -5.64 1.90 -2.52
CA LEU A 171 -5.97 1.31 -3.82
C LEU A 171 -4.88 0.36 -4.31
N PRO A 172 -5.23 -0.66 -5.12
CA PRO A 172 -4.24 -1.54 -5.72
C PRO A 172 -3.31 -0.76 -6.66
N GLY A 173 -2.06 -1.22 -6.76
CA GLY A 173 -1.02 -0.62 -7.60
C GLY A 173 -0.39 0.66 -7.04
N PHE A 174 -1.01 1.33 -6.06
CA PHE A 174 -0.42 2.53 -5.46
C PHE A 174 0.61 2.16 -4.40
N THR A 175 1.78 2.79 -4.46
CA THR A 175 2.83 2.56 -3.48
C THR A 175 2.44 3.21 -2.16
N GLN A 176 2.55 2.44 -1.09
CA GLN A 176 2.19 2.84 0.25
C GLN A 176 3.32 2.54 1.24
N TRP A 177 3.50 3.42 2.22
CA TRP A 177 4.38 3.22 3.38
C TRP A 177 3.77 3.89 4.60
N THR A 178 4.12 3.39 5.78
CA THR A 178 3.55 3.87 7.04
C THR A 178 4.67 4.08 8.05
N TYR A 179 4.72 5.23 8.70
CA TYR A 179 5.69 5.54 9.74
C TYR A 179 4.98 5.79 11.06
N ASN A 180 5.47 5.16 12.13
CA ASN A 180 5.01 5.43 13.48
C ASN A 180 5.88 6.56 14.09
N ASP A 181 5.38 7.79 14.06
CA ASP A 181 6.00 8.94 14.71
C ASP A 181 5.50 9.18 16.15
N GLY A 182 4.66 8.28 16.67
CA GLY A 182 4.20 8.27 18.05
C GLY A 182 5.18 7.58 19.02
N ASP A 183 4.77 7.54 20.29
CA ASP A 183 5.49 6.99 21.43
C ASP A 183 4.96 5.60 21.88
N VAL A 184 3.81 5.18 21.37
CA VAL A 184 3.22 3.85 21.57
C VAL A 184 3.25 3.00 20.30
N PRO A 185 3.12 1.66 20.39
CA PRO A 185 2.96 0.83 19.20
C PRO A 185 1.74 1.24 18.38
N LEU A 186 1.94 1.41 17.08
CA LEU A 186 0.87 1.61 16.11
C LEU A 186 0.31 0.24 15.71
N VAL A 187 -0.98 0.01 15.96
CA VAL A 187 -1.66 -1.24 15.59
C VAL A 187 -2.72 -0.96 14.53
N THR A 188 -2.62 -1.66 13.40
CA THR A 188 -3.58 -1.58 12.29
C THR A 188 -4.10 -2.96 11.93
N VAL A 189 -5.37 -3.05 11.56
CA VAL A 189 -5.97 -4.26 10.98
C VAL A 189 -6.48 -3.89 9.60
N ALA A 190 -6.08 -4.63 8.57
CA ALA A 190 -6.52 -4.41 7.21
C ALA A 190 -7.35 -5.60 6.70
N LEU A 191 -8.48 -5.26 6.09
CA LEU A 191 -9.24 -6.16 5.23
C LEU A 191 -8.75 -5.96 3.80
N LEU A 192 -8.40 -7.06 3.14
CA LEU A 192 -7.92 -7.11 1.77
C LEU A 192 -8.98 -7.77 0.90
N ASP A 193 -9.53 -7.05 -0.08
CA ASP A 193 -10.61 -7.58 -0.94
C ASP A 193 -10.00 -8.31 -2.14
N VAL A 194 -9.69 -9.60 -1.96
CA VAL A 194 -9.04 -10.43 -2.98
C VAL A 194 -9.97 -10.79 -4.14
N ALA A 195 -11.28 -10.76 -3.93
CA ALA A 195 -12.28 -10.98 -4.98
C ALA A 195 -12.66 -9.70 -5.76
N ASN A 196 -12.06 -8.56 -5.42
CA ASN A 196 -12.30 -7.29 -6.11
C ASN A 196 -11.94 -7.36 -7.60
N GLU A 197 -12.73 -6.70 -8.45
CA GLU A 197 -12.47 -6.67 -9.90
C GLU A 197 -11.18 -5.94 -10.28
N ALA A 198 -10.68 -5.05 -9.42
CA ALA A 198 -9.39 -4.40 -9.61
C ALA A 198 -8.21 -5.38 -9.45
N ASN A 199 -8.43 -6.53 -8.79
CA ASN A 199 -7.45 -7.60 -8.71
C ASN A 199 -7.55 -8.50 -9.94
N GLN A 200 -6.55 -8.42 -10.82
CA GLN A 200 -6.53 -9.13 -12.10
C GLN A 200 -5.65 -10.40 -12.10
N LEU A 201 -5.09 -10.77 -10.95
CA LEU A 201 -4.17 -11.90 -10.85
C LEU A 201 -4.92 -13.17 -10.47
N ASP A 202 -5.21 -13.33 -9.18
CA ASP A 202 -5.78 -14.52 -8.55
C ASP A 202 -6.49 -14.12 -7.24
N LEU A 203 -7.06 -15.09 -6.51
CA LEU A 203 -7.74 -14.84 -5.23
C LEU A 203 -6.75 -14.72 -4.04
N GLN A 204 -5.54 -14.22 -4.26
CA GLN A 204 -4.55 -14.04 -3.19
C GLN A 204 -4.06 -12.60 -3.11
N SER A 205 -3.81 -12.13 -1.88
CA SER A 205 -3.12 -10.84 -1.70
C SER A 205 -1.62 -10.99 -1.92
N ARG A 206 -1.10 -10.18 -2.84
CA ARG A 206 0.32 -10.07 -3.15
C ARG A 206 0.80 -8.69 -2.74
N LYS A 207 1.98 -8.64 -2.11
CA LYS A 207 2.69 -7.40 -1.76
C LYS A 207 3.99 -7.33 -2.53
N PHE A 208 4.18 -6.22 -3.23
CA PHE A 208 5.36 -5.98 -4.06
C PHE A 208 6.16 -4.87 -3.40
N PHE A 209 7.22 -5.23 -2.68
CA PHE A 209 8.04 -4.30 -1.92
C PHE A 209 9.06 -3.60 -2.82
N LEU A 210 9.26 -2.31 -2.61
CA LEU A 210 10.27 -1.49 -3.30
C LEU A 210 11.54 -1.31 -2.46
N ALA A 211 11.55 -1.81 -1.23
CA ALA A 211 12.70 -1.74 -0.35
C ALA A 211 12.76 -2.94 0.59
N GLY A 212 13.95 -3.19 1.12
CA GLY A 212 14.21 -4.24 2.10
C GLY A 212 14.21 -5.65 1.51
N ASN A 213 14.25 -6.63 2.43
CA ASN A 213 14.22 -8.06 2.15
C ASN A 213 13.10 -8.67 3.02
N PRO A 214 11.84 -8.54 2.57
CA PRO A 214 10.69 -8.92 3.37
C PRO A 214 10.51 -10.44 3.42
N GLN A 215 10.15 -10.96 4.60
CA GLN A 215 9.59 -12.31 4.70
C GLN A 215 8.12 -12.26 4.27
N GLN A 216 7.75 -12.92 3.17
CA GLN A 216 6.40 -12.87 2.64
C GLN A 216 5.49 -13.90 3.33
N GLY A 217 4.30 -13.47 3.75
CA GLY A 217 3.28 -14.31 4.41
C GLY A 217 2.09 -14.71 3.54
N GLY A 218 2.16 -14.51 2.22
CA GLY A 218 1.02 -14.67 1.30
C GLY A 218 1.12 -15.81 0.29
N GLY A 219 2.08 -16.73 0.43
CA GLY A 219 2.26 -17.84 -0.50
C GLY A 219 2.60 -19.12 0.23
N LYS A 220 1.59 -19.96 0.50
CA LYS A 220 1.80 -21.40 0.68
C LYS A 220 1.14 -22.10 -0.49
N GLU A 221 1.84 -22.16 -1.62
CA GLU A 221 1.71 -23.32 -2.50
C GLU A 221 2.87 -24.26 -2.19
N GLY A 222 2.52 -25.51 -1.92
CA GLY A 222 3.42 -26.54 -1.45
C GLY A 222 4.32 -27.07 -2.55
N HIS A 223 5.45 -26.43 -2.76
CA HIS A 223 6.59 -27.05 -3.43
C HIS A 223 7.81 -27.02 -2.49
N GLN A 224 8.22 -28.21 -2.05
CA GLN A 224 9.60 -28.49 -1.68
C GLN A 224 10.46 -28.15 -2.91
N GLY A 225 11.07 -26.97 -2.92
CA GLY A 225 11.90 -26.52 -4.04
C GLY A 225 12.34 -25.08 -3.87
N GLN A 226 13.56 -24.92 -3.36
CA GLN A 226 14.32 -23.68 -3.21
C GLN A 226 13.73 -22.64 -2.24
N GLN A 227 14.53 -22.30 -1.22
CA GLN A 227 14.48 -20.99 -0.59
C GLN A 227 14.59 -19.93 -1.69
N GLN A 228 13.46 -19.48 -2.24
CA GLN A 228 13.43 -18.21 -2.94
C GLN A 228 13.91 -17.19 -1.91
N GLN A 229 15.11 -16.66 -2.12
CA GLN A 229 15.58 -15.51 -1.39
C GLN A 229 14.61 -14.38 -1.76
N HIS A 230 13.60 -14.21 -0.92
CA HIS A 230 12.63 -13.15 -1.03
C HIS A 230 13.39 -11.83 -1.03
N ARG A 231 13.07 -10.94 -1.95
CA ARG A 231 13.80 -9.68 -2.13
C ARG A 231 12.80 -8.68 -2.72
N ASN A 232 13.06 -7.38 -2.56
CA ASN A 232 12.24 -6.36 -3.17
C ASN A 232 12.25 -6.45 -4.71
N ILE A 233 11.36 -5.72 -5.40
CA ILE A 233 11.20 -5.76 -6.85
C ILE A 233 12.52 -5.47 -7.59
N PHE A 234 13.38 -4.58 -7.08
CA PHE A 234 14.65 -4.23 -7.74
C PHE A 234 15.59 -5.42 -7.88
N SER A 235 15.54 -6.37 -6.95
CA SER A 235 16.39 -7.57 -7.00
C SER A 235 16.10 -8.53 -8.15
N GLY A 236 14.99 -8.34 -8.87
CA GLY A 236 14.64 -9.12 -10.06
C GLY A 236 15.26 -8.57 -11.34
N PHE A 237 15.94 -7.43 -11.28
CA PHE A 237 16.61 -6.80 -12.40
C PHE A 237 18.13 -7.02 -12.34
N ASP A 238 18.78 -6.84 -13.48
CA ASP A 238 20.23 -6.79 -13.57
C ASP A 238 20.76 -5.48 -12.94
N ASP A 239 21.82 -5.57 -12.13
CA ASP A 239 22.35 -4.43 -11.38
C ASP A 239 22.90 -3.34 -12.30
N GLN A 240 23.55 -3.69 -13.42
CA GLN A 240 24.07 -2.71 -14.37
C GLN A 240 22.93 -2.00 -15.09
N LEU A 241 21.90 -2.74 -15.49
CA LEU A 241 20.70 -2.15 -16.09
C LEU A 241 20.01 -1.18 -15.13
N LEU A 242 19.92 -1.51 -13.84
CA LEU A 242 19.35 -0.59 -12.84
C LEU A 242 20.23 0.64 -12.62
N ALA A 243 21.55 0.46 -12.51
CA ALA A 243 22.51 1.55 -12.36
C ALA A 243 22.40 2.54 -13.52
N ASP A 244 22.38 2.03 -14.76
CA ASP A 244 22.19 2.83 -15.98
C ASP A 244 20.84 3.56 -15.98
N ALA A 245 19.74 2.86 -15.63
CA ALA A 245 18.40 3.44 -15.64
C ALA A 245 18.20 4.54 -14.58
N PHE A 246 18.80 4.38 -13.39
CA PHE A 246 18.76 5.36 -12.31
C PHE A 246 19.87 6.42 -12.41
N ASN A 247 20.83 6.24 -13.32
CA ASN A 247 22.03 7.06 -13.45
C ASN A 247 22.78 7.17 -12.09
N VAL A 248 23.10 6.01 -11.52
CA VAL A 248 23.85 5.81 -10.28
C VAL A 248 24.98 4.80 -10.50
N ASP A 249 25.92 4.74 -9.54
CA ASP A 249 27.05 3.79 -9.56
C ASP A 249 26.64 2.34 -9.23
#